data_AF-A0AAJ0DK35-F1
#
_entry.id   AF-A0AAJ0DK35-F1
#
_cell.length_a   1.000
_cell.length_b   1.000
_cell.length_c   1.000
_cell.angle_alpha   90.00
_cell.angle_beta   90.00
_cell.angle_gamma   90.00
#
_symmetry.space_group_name_H-M   'P 1'
#
loop_
_entity.id
_entity.type
_entity.pdbx_description
1 polymer ?
#
loop_
_entity_poly.entity_id
_entity_poly.type
_entity_poly.pdbx_seq_one_letter_code
_entity_poly.pdbx_strand_id
1 'polypeptide(L)'
;MGVSTRRQRGAAKPRAFDEDTITAKPKNKLPKKQPPSPVKTVVQKRQATQAYINQVSTGLPTFQLPSEDPDIFRIYRSWLYDKHLYTVTPGDEETDITGHVALHKDAEWLRLAHCYLLGREMKDERFANASLSSIVEKMAAMDTYPTGIATEIYEHTQIGDKLRKLIIDVHVWKGLGQWIRAPHDDAEGPFEFVRNVLNGMAEAGSEIYDEKCKAPWEEDLCGAYHWHEVSEKCKA
;
A
#
# COMPACT_ATOMS: atom_id res chain seq x y z
N MET A 1 -58.50 91.33 37.27
CA MET A 1 -58.67 90.23 36.30
C MET A 1 -57.32 89.56 36.15
N GLY A 2 -57.06 88.29 36.41
CA GLY A 2 -57.82 87.17 36.93
C GLY A 2 -56.86 85.98 36.97
N VAL A 3 -56.97 85.19 38.05
CA VAL A 3 -56.73 83.74 38.13
C VAL A 3 -55.28 83.19 38.02
N SER A 4 -54.97 82.37 39.05
CA SER A 4 -54.39 81.02 38.95
C SER A 4 -52.91 80.78 39.25
N THR A 5 -52.66 80.46 40.52
CA THR A 5 -51.98 79.26 41.04
C THR A 5 -50.92 78.48 40.22
N ARG A 6 -49.74 78.38 40.86
CA ARG A 6 -49.06 77.14 41.35
C ARG A 6 -48.27 76.28 40.34
N ARG A 7 -46.93 76.25 40.49
CA ARG A 7 -46.12 75.09 40.93
C ARG A 7 -44.61 75.25 40.63
N GLN A 8 -43.82 74.87 41.65
CA GLN A 8 -42.61 74.03 41.61
C GLN A 8 -41.26 74.52 41.03
N ARG A 9 -40.23 74.08 41.78
CA ARG A 9 -38.82 73.80 41.47
C ARG A 9 -37.85 74.97 41.42
N GLY A 10 -37.11 75.11 42.52
CA GLY A 10 -35.84 75.84 42.55
C GLY A 10 -34.70 74.96 41.99
N ALA A 11 -33.97 75.52 41.05
CA ALA A 11 -32.64 75.11 40.61
C ALA A 11 -31.91 76.33 40.03
N ALA A 12 -30.68 76.61 40.50
CA ALA A 12 -29.48 76.94 39.70
C ALA A 12 -28.41 77.75 40.49
N LYS A 13 -27.22 77.12 40.69
CA LYS A 13 -25.80 77.53 40.42
C LYS A 13 -25.33 78.99 40.66
N PRO A 14 -24.02 79.28 40.96
CA PRO A 14 -22.84 78.71 40.27
C PRO A 14 -21.47 78.55 41.02
N ARG A 15 -20.65 77.64 40.45
CA ARG A 15 -19.19 77.61 40.16
C ARG A 15 -18.15 78.54 40.84
N ALA A 16 -17.07 77.94 41.40
CA ALA A 16 -15.61 78.26 41.31
C ALA A 16 -14.81 77.18 42.09
N PHE A 17 -13.82 76.46 41.52
CA PHE A 17 -12.33 76.66 41.58
C PHE A 17 -11.80 76.77 43.03
N ASP A 18 -10.80 76.03 43.55
CA ASP A 18 -9.55 75.51 42.99
C ASP A 18 -8.89 74.41 43.84
N GLU A 19 -7.94 73.71 43.20
CA GLU A 19 -6.71 73.05 43.71
C GLU A 19 -6.77 72.04 44.88
N ASP A 20 -6.61 70.75 44.56
CA ASP A 20 -5.78 69.86 45.38
C ASP A 20 -5.26 68.61 44.62
N THR A 21 -3.93 68.56 44.51
CA THR A 21 -3.06 67.36 44.53
C THR A 21 -3.25 66.26 43.46
N ILE A 22 -2.49 66.40 42.36
CA ILE A 22 -2.21 65.31 41.41
C ILE A 22 -1.06 64.43 41.95
N THR A 23 -1.38 63.20 42.35
CA THR A 23 -0.39 62.12 42.47
C THR A 23 -0.39 61.29 41.19
N ALA A 24 0.76 61.22 40.52
CA ALA A 24 0.95 60.43 39.31
C ALA A 24 0.94 58.93 39.63
N LYS A 25 0.05 58.15 38.99
CA LYS A 25 0.11 56.69 38.90
C LYS A 25 0.55 56.25 37.49
N PRO A 26 1.33 55.16 37.36
CA PRO A 26 2.02 54.78 36.12
C PRO A 26 1.08 54.12 35.10
N LYS A 27 1.35 54.36 33.82
CA LYS A 27 0.69 53.71 32.68
C LYS A 27 1.04 52.22 32.64
N ASN A 28 0.09 51.35 32.97
CA ASN A 28 0.24 49.91 32.81
C ASN A 28 -0.05 49.53 31.34
N LYS A 29 0.97 49.08 30.60
CA LYS A 29 0.84 48.58 29.22
C LYS A 29 0.17 47.20 29.25
N LEU A 30 -0.94 47.04 28.52
CA LEU A 30 -1.51 45.72 28.24
C LEU A 30 -0.49 44.84 27.47
N PRO A 31 -0.30 43.56 27.84
CA PRO A 31 0.58 42.67 27.11
C PRO A 31 -0.02 42.34 25.74
N LYS A 32 0.73 42.63 24.68
CA LYS A 32 0.43 42.17 23.32
C LYS A 32 0.54 40.64 23.29
N LYS A 33 -0.59 39.93 23.15
CA LYS A 33 -0.59 38.48 22.87
C LYS A 33 0.11 38.25 21.52
N GLN A 34 1.28 37.61 21.55
CA GLN A 34 1.92 37.11 20.33
C GLN A 34 1.05 36.00 19.72
N PRO A 35 0.85 35.96 18.39
CA PRO A 35 0.16 34.87 17.74
C PRO A 35 0.92 33.55 17.97
N PRO A 36 0.21 32.41 18.12
CA PRO A 36 0.86 31.13 18.38
C PRO A 36 1.78 30.75 17.21
N SER A 37 2.99 30.31 17.55
CA SER A 37 4.00 29.83 16.60
C SER A 37 3.44 28.68 15.74
N PRO A 38 3.65 28.70 14.40
CA PRO A 38 3.07 27.72 13.47
C PRO A 38 3.44 26.27 13.81
N VAL A 39 4.60 26.04 14.43
CA VAL A 39 5.05 24.70 14.86
C VAL A 39 4.16 24.13 15.98
N LYS A 40 3.75 24.97 16.95
CA LYS A 40 2.87 24.53 18.05
C LYS A 40 1.48 24.16 17.53
N THR A 41 1.00 24.90 16.53
CA THR A 41 -0.30 24.65 15.89
C THR A 41 -0.31 23.36 15.08
N VAL A 42 0.79 22.99 14.42
CA VAL A 42 0.90 21.73 13.67
C VAL A 42 1.01 20.53 14.61
N VAL A 43 1.79 20.62 15.68
CA VAL A 43 1.91 19.55 16.69
C VAL A 43 0.58 19.33 17.42
N GLN A 44 -0.12 20.40 17.80
CA GLN A 44 -1.44 20.31 18.42
C GLN A 44 -2.50 19.72 17.49
N LYS A 45 -2.47 20.08 16.20
CA LYS A 45 -3.36 19.47 15.20
C LYS A 45 -3.09 17.96 15.08
N ARG A 46 -1.84 17.53 14.97
CA ARG A 46 -1.49 16.09 14.92
C ARG A 46 -1.94 15.33 16.16
N GLN A 47 -1.75 15.91 17.35
CA GLN A 47 -2.20 15.31 18.61
C GLN A 47 -3.72 15.20 18.69
N ALA A 48 -4.46 16.22 18.23
CA ALA A 48 -5.92 16.18 18.16
C ALA A 48 -6.43 15.16 17.13
N THR A 49 -5.75 15.02 15.98
CA THR A 49 -6.07 13.99 14.98
C THR A 49 -5.80 12.59 15.53
N GLN A 50 -4.69 12.38 16.25
CA GLN A 50 -4.39 11.10 16.88
C GLN A 50 -5.39 10.74 17.98
N ALA A 51 -5.80 11.71 18.80
CA ALA A 51 -6.81 11.51 19.82
C ALA A 51 -8.18 11.16 19.20
N TYR A 52 -8.57 11.82 18.11
CA TYR A 52 -9.79 11.49 17.36
C TYR A 52 -9.73 10.09 16.75
N ILE A 53 -8.62 9.70 16.11
CA ILE A 53 -8.42 8.35 15.57
C ILE A 53 -8.54 7.32 16.69
N ASN A 54 -7.87 7.53 17.82
CA ASN A 54 -7.94 6.60 18.95
C ASN A 54 -9.37 6.50 19.51
N GLN A 55 -10.10 7.62 19.59
CA GLN A 55 -11.47 7.69 20.11
C GLN A 55 -12.50 7.05 19.16
N VAL A 56 -12.28 7.14 17.85
CA VAL A 56 -13.11 6.48 16.83
C VAL A 56 -12.77 4.99 16.73
N SER A 57 -11.49 4.62 16.82
CA SER A 57 -11.04 3.22 16.82
C SER A 57 -11.53 2.43 18.03
N THR A 58 -11.79 3.06 19.19
CA THR A 58 -12.34 2.36 20.36
C THR A 58 -13.79 1.88 20.20
N GLY A 59 -14.50 2.31 19.15
CA GLY A 59 -15.91 1.92 18.89
C GLY A 59 -16.13 1.12 17.60
N LEU A 60 -15.12 0.99 16.75
CA LEU A 60 -15.21 0.21 15.52
C LEU A 60 -14.59 -1.18 15.75
N PRO A 61 -15.20 -2.26 15.22
CA PRO A 61 -14.56 -3.57 15.25
C PRO A 61 -13.22 -3.50 14.54
N THR A 62 -12.11 -3.61 15.28
CA THR A 62 -10.79 -3.77 14.69
C THR A 62 -10.67 -5.21 14.19
N PHE A 63 -10.57 -5.37 12.88
CA PHE A 63 -10.26 -6.67 12.28
C PHE A 63 -8.74 -6.84 12.25
N GLN A 64 -8.23 -7.85 12.94
CA GLN A 64 -6.81 -8.18 12.93
C GLN A 64 -6.55 -9.09 11.73
N LEU A 65 -5.53 -8.75 10.93
CA LEU A 65 -4.96 -9.61 9.90
C LEU A 65 -3.56 -10.04 10.36
N PRO A 66 -3.46 -11.02 11.28
CA PRO A 66 -2.20 -11.36 11.92
C PRO A 66 -1.21 -12.09 11.00
N SER A 67 -1.68 -12.65 9.89
CA SER A 67 -0.84 -13.34 8.89
C SER A 67 -0.19 -12.40 7.88
N GLU A 68 -0.75 -11.19 7.70
CA GLU A 68 -0.43 -10.35 6.56
C GLU A 68 0.66 -9.33 6.88
N ASP A 69 1.60 -9.20 5.95
CA ASP A 69 2.61 -8.15 6.00
C ASP A 69 1.94 -6.77 5.80
N PRO A 70 2.15 -5.81 6.72
CA PRO A 70 1.63 -4.45 6.61
C PRO A 70 1.95 -3.76 5.27
N ASP A 71 3.10 -4.05 4.65
CA ASP A 71 3.51 -3.43 3.40
C ASP A 71 2.71 -3.96 2.20
N ILE A 72 2.40 -5.26 2.18
CA ILE A 72 1.51 -5.85 1.16
C ILE A 72 0.10 -5.27 1.29
N PHE A 73 -0.40 -5.13 2.53
CA PHE A 73 -1.70 -4.51 2.75
C PHE A 73 -1.73 -3.02 2.35
N ARG A 74 -0.61 -2.29 2.47
CA ARG A 74 -0.50 -0.91 1.95
C ARG A 74 -0.63 -0.84 0.43
N ILE A 75 -0.09 -1.82 -0.29
CA ILE A 75 -0.26 -1.94 -1.75
C ILE A 75 -1.72 -2.20 -2.07
N TYR A 76 -2.34 -3.16 -1.40
CA TYR A 76 -3.77 -3.45 -1.57
C TYR A 76 -4.66 -2.24 -1.29
N ARG A 77 -4.39 -1.49 -0.22
CA ARG A 77 -5.09 -0.22 0.06
C ARG A 77 -4.97 0.76 -1.11
N SER A 78 -3.79 0.89 -1.69
CA SER A 78 -3.56 1.80 -2.82
C SER A 78 -4.31 1.32 -4.07
N TRP A 79 -4.34 0.01 -4.32
CA TRP A 79 -5.15 -0.61 -5.37
C TRP A 79 -6.65 -0.34 -5.23
N LEU A 80 -7.19 -0.32 -4.00
CA LEU A 80 -8.62 -0.08 -3.78
C LEU A 80 -9.06 1.29 -4.30
N TYR A 81 -8.21 2.31 -4.14
CA TYR A 81 -8.51 3.69 -4.54
C TYR A 81 -8.03 4.00 -5.96
N ASP A 82 -6.78 3.66 -6.28
CA ASP A 82 -6.12 4.13 -7.50
C ASP A 82 -6.14 3.10 -8.62
N LYS A 83 -6.43 1.81 -8.31
CA LYS A 83 -6.31 0.69 -9.26
C LYS A 83 -4.91 0.53 -9.86
N HIS A 84 -3.87 0.92 -9.11
CA HIS A 84 -2.48 0.74 -9.48
C HIS A 84 -1.76 -0.12 -8.43
N LEU A 85 -0.84 -0.97 -8.91
CA LEU A 85 0.04 -1.78 -8.08
C LEU A 85 1.37 -1.04 -7.91
N TYR A 86 1.64 -0.58 -6.70
CA TYR A 86 2.91 0.08 -6.36
C TYR A 86 3.86 -0.93 -5.74
N THR A 87 4.41 -1.82 -6.57
CA THR A 87 5.21 -2.97 -6.13
C THR A 87 6.70 -2.74 -6.20
N VAL A 88 7.17 -1.69 -6.89
CA VAL A 88 8.59 -1.32 -6.94
C VAL A 88 8.93 -0.41 -5.76
N THR A 89 9.96 -0.79 -5.01
CA THR A 89 10.53 0.01 -3.91
C THR A 89 11.98 0.39 -4.22
N PRO A 90 12.42 1.62 -3.89
CA PRO A 90 13.82 2.00 -4.03
C PRO A 90 14.73 1.04 -3.25
N GLY A 91 15.65 0.36 -3.95
CA GLY A 91 16.57 -0.60 -3.37
C GLY A 91 16.20 -2.08 -3.55
N ASP A 92 15.12 -2.40 -4.29
CA ASP A 92 14.82 -3.79 -4.69
C ASP A 92 15.88 -4.38 -5.64
N GLU A 93 16.66 -3.54 -6.30
CA GLU A 93 17.85 -3.94 -7.05
C GLU A 93 19.03 -4.10 -6.06
N GLU A 94 19.26 -5.31 -5.53
CA GLU A 94 20.52 -5.60 -4.84
C GLU A 94 21.64 -5.61 -5.88
N THR A 95 22.49 -4.57 -5.90
CA THR A 95 23.78 -4.64 -6.61
C THR A 95 24.78 -5.44 -5.77
N ASP A 96 25.40 -6.45 -6.36
CA ASP A 96 26.53 -7.15 -5.80
C ASP A 96 27.76 -6.23 -5.60
N ILE A 97 28.80 -6.78 -4.97
CA ILE A 97 30.05 -6.08 -4.62
C ILE A 97 30.81 -5.57 -5.88
N THR A 98 30.42 -6.05 -7.07
CA THR A 98 30.97 -5.65 -8.38
C THR A 98 30.09 -4.65 -9.13
N GLY A 99 28.95 -4.25 -8.56
CA GLY A 99 27.99 -3.33 -9.21
C GLY A 99 27.09 -4.01 -10.24
N HIS A 100 27.06 -5.34 -10.28
CA HIS A 100 26.09 -6.10 -11.06
C HIS A 100 24.85 -6.36 -10.20
N VAL A 101 23.64 -6.20 -10.75
CA VAL A 101 22.42 -6.61 -10.05
C VAL A 101 22.55 -8.10 -9.73
N ALA A 102 22.50 -8.46 -8.44
CA ALA A 102 22.41 -9.83 -8.00
C ALA A 102 21.13 -10.41 -8.63
N LEU A 103 21.30 -11.16 -9.72
CA LEU A 103 20.23 -11.70 -10.57
C LEU A 103 19.16 -12.52 -9.82
N HIS A 104 19.40 -12.83 -8.54
CA HIS A 104 18.69 -13.81 -7.74
C HIS A 104 17.91 -13.23 -6.56
N LYS A 105 17.81 -11.89 -6.42
CA LYS A 105 17.16 -11.26 -5.26
C LYS A 105 16.33 -10.04 -5.59
N ASP A 106 15.60 -10.10 -6.69
CA ASP A 106 14.60 -9.09 -6.96
C ASP A 106 13.41 -9.30 -6.01
N ALA A 107 13.39 -8.50 -4.94
CA ALA A 107 12.40 -8.57 -3.88
C ALA A 107 10.97 -8.29 -4.37
N GLU A 108 10.81 -7.67 -5.54
CA GLU A 108 9.50 -7.43 -6.12
C GLU A 108 8.82 -8.73 -6.56
N TRP A 109 9.56 -9.78 -6.95
CA TRP A 109 8.93 -11.07 -7.30
C TRP A 109 8.13 -11.66 -6.14
N LEU A 110 8.75 -11.67 -4.97
CA LEU A 110 8.11 -12.13 -3.73
C LEU A 110 6.94 -11.22 -3.35
N ARG A 111 7.12 -9.90 -3.50
CA ARG A 111 6.07 -8.91 -3.21
C ARG A 111 4.84 -9.09 -4.11
N LEU A 112 5.03 -9.35 -5.40
CA LEU A 112 3.97 -9.64 -6.35
C LEU A 112 3.26 -10.96 -6.02
N ALA A 113 4.02 -12.01 -5.64
CA ALA A 113 3.46 -13.26 -5.18
C ALA A 113 2.60 -13.06 -3.92
N HIS A 114 3.07 -12.31 -2.93
CA HIS A 114 2.30 -11.99 -1.73
C HIS A 114 1.06 -11.13 -2.03
N CYS A 115 1.15 -10.18 -2.98
CA CYS A 115 -0.04 -9.43 -3.43
C CYS A 115 -1.09 -10.37 -4.05
N TYR A 116 -0.68 -11.35 -4.85
CA TYR A 116 -1.57 -12.38 -5.37
C TYR A 116 -2.24 -13.18 -4.24
N LEU A 117 -1.47 -13.64 -3.25
CA LEU A 117 -1.98 -14.40 -2.10
C LEU A 117 -3.00 -13.59 -1.29
N LEU A 118 -2.69 -12.33 -0.98
CA LEU A 118 -3.61 -11.43 -0.29
C LEU A 118 -4.90 -11.23 -1.10
N GLY A 119 -4.80 -11.05 -2.42
CA GLY A 119 -5.97 -10.93 -3.29
C GLY A 119 -6.88 -12.16 -3.23
N ARG A 120 -6.29 -13.36 -3.16
CA ARG A 120 -7.05 -14.59 -2.97
C ARG A 120 -7.75 -14.66 -1.63
N GLU A 121 -7.06 -14.31 -0.55
CA GLU A 121 -7.65 -14.29 0.79
C GLU A 121 -8.80 -13.30 0.89
N MET A 122 -8.62 -12.10 0.33
CA MET A 122 -9.63 -11.05 0.30
C MET A 122 -10.76 -11.32 -0.72
N LYS A 123 -10.63 -12.38 -1.54
CA LYS A 123 -11.52 -12.70 -2.66
C LYS A 123 -11.67 -11.55 -3.66
N ASP A 124 -10.63 -10.74 -3.82
CA ASP A 124 -10.54 -9.72 -4.86
C ASP A 124 -9.82 -10.31 -6.08
N GLU A 125 -10.61 -10.96 -6.95
CA GLU A 125 -10.12 -11.53 -8.22
C GLU A 125 -9.35 -10.50 -9.05
N ARG A 126 -9.78 -9.23 -9.05
CA ARG A 126 -9.14 -8.21 -9.89
C ARG A 126 -7.75 -7.88 -9.37
N PHE A 127 -7.59 -7.79 -8.05
CA PHE A 127 -6.29 -7.56 -7.44
C PHE A 127 -5.35 -8.75 -7.64
N ALA A 128 -5.84 -9.97 -7.41
CA ALA A 128 -5.06 -11.19 -7.61
C ALA A 128 -4.62 -11.32 -9.09
N ASN A 129 -5.56 -11.19 -10.02
CA ASN A 129 -5.26 -11.27 -11.46
C ASN A 129 -4.33 -10.16 -11.92
N ALA A 130 -4.49 -8.93 -11.43
CA ALA A 130 -3.57 -7.82 -11.74
C ALA A 130 -2.15 -8.10 -11.22
N SER A 131 -2.02 -8.70 -10.03
CA SER A 131 -0.72 -9.08 -9.47
C SER A 131 -0.05 -10.15 -10.33
N LEU A 132 -0.80 -11.17 -10.77
CA LEU A 132 -0.30 -12.21 -11.66
C LEU A 132 0.06 -11.66 -13.05
N SER A 133 -0.79 -10.78 -13.61
CA SER A 133 -0.49 -10.07 -14.85
C SER A 133 0.80 -9.28 -14.75
N SER A 134 1.03 -8.59 -13.63
CA SER A 134 2.24 -7.80 -13.40
C SER A 134 3.49 -8.67 -13.36
N ILE A 135 3.42 -9.91 -12.82
CA ILE A 135 4.53 -10.88 -12.91
C ILE A 135 4.86 -11.16 -14.38
N VAL A 136 3.85 -11.45 -15.20
CA VAL A 136 4.03 -11.78 -16.62
C VAL A 136 4.54 -10.58 -17.44
N GLU A 137 3.99 -9.39 -17.18
CA GLU A 137 4.44 -8.15 -17.81
C GLU A 137 5.90 -7.86 -17.47
N LYS A 138 6.30 -8.04 -16.21
CA LYS A 138 7.68 -7.88 -15.78
C LYS A 138 8.62 -8.90 -16.46
N MET A 139 8.21 -10.16 -16.54
CA MET A 139 8.98 -11.19 -17.27
C MET A 139 9.19 -10.78 -18.72
N ALA A 140 8.15 -10.32 -19.40
CA ALA A 140 8.23 -9.89 -20.80
C ALA A 140 9.08 -8.62 -20.99
N ALA A 141 9.03 -7.68 -20.04
CA ALA A 141 9.74 -6.41 -20.13
C ALA A 141 11.24 -6.53 -19.84
N MET A 142 11.62 -7.39 -18.90
CA MET A 142 12.99 -7.49 -18.39
C MET A 142 13.75 -8.74 -18.84
N ASP A 143 13.06 -9.72 -19.42
CA ASP A 143 13.61 -11.06 -19.71
C ASP A 143 14.25 -11.71 -18.47
N THR A 144 13.67 -11.43 -17.30
CA THR A 144 14.01 -12.03 -16.00
C THR A 144 12.82 -12.78 -15.45
N TYR A 145 13.07 -13.81 -14.64
CA TYR A 145 12.03 -14.77 -14.26
C TYR A 145 11.94 -14.92 -12.73
N PRO A 146 10.73 -15.18 -12.19
CA PRO A 146 10.51 -15.38 -10.76
C PRO A 146 11.09 -16.72 -10.29
N THR A 147 12.38 -16.71 -9.96
CA THR A 147 13.14 -17.84 -9.40
C THR A 147 13.42 -17.61 -7.91
N GLY A 148 13.68 -18.68 -7.17
CA GLY A 148 13.99 -18.66 -5.74
C GLY A 148 12.78 -18.44 -4.82
N ILE A 149 11.57 -18.40 -5.39
CA ILE A 149 10.32 -18.16 -4.65
C ILE A 149 9.41 -19.41 -4.61
N ALA A 150 9.85 -20.54 -5.15
CA ALA A 150 9.02 -21.74 -5.23
C ALA A 150 8.62 -22.26 -3.84
N THR A 151 9.55 -22.23 -2.87
CA THR A 151 9.28 -22.64 -1.48
C THR A 151 8.15 -21.81 -0.87
N GLU A 152 8.27 -20.48 -0.92
CA GLU A 152 7.25 -19.57 -0.39
C GLU A 152 5.87 -19.86 -1.01
N ILE A 153 5.82 -19.93 -2.34
CA ILE A 153 4.54 -20.11 -3.04
C ILE A 153 3.90 -21.43 -2.63
N TYR A 154 4.66 -22.51 -2.53
CA TYR A 154 4.13 -23.81 -2.14
C TYR A 154 3.68 -23.87 -0.68
N GLU A 155 4.29 -23.13 0.24
CA GLU A 155 3.84 -23.06 1.62
C GLU A 155 2.47 -22.39 1.77
N HIS A 156 2.18 -21.39 0.92
CA HIS A 156 0.96 -20.56 1.04
C HIS A 156 -0.16 -20.88 0.04
N THR A 157 0.03 -21.86 -0.84
CA THR A 157 -0.98 -22.23 -1.85
C THR A 157 -1.31 -23.73 -1.79
N GLN A 158 -2.34 -24.14 -2.54
CA GLN A 158 -2.77 -25.54 -2.61
C GLN A 158 -2.63 -26.07 -4.05
N ILE A 159 -2.83 -27.38 -4.22
CA ILE A 159 -2.89 -27.99 -5.55
C ILE A 159 -3.95 -27.28 -6.41
N GLY A 160 -3.60 -27.00 -7.66
CA GLY A 160 -4.48 -26.32 -8.62
C GLY A 160 -4.44 -24.79 -8.56
N ASP A 161 -3.66 -24.21 -7.65
CA ASP A 161 -3.46 -22.76 -7.59
C ASP A 161 -2.80 -22.23 -8.88
N LYS A 162 -3.28 -21.08 -9.36
CA LYS A 162 -2.82 -20.51 -10.63
C LYS A 162 -1.41 -19.94 -10.54
N LEU A 163 -0.98 -19.43 -9.38
CA LEU A 163 0.39 -18.97 -9.20
C LEU A 163 1.36 -20.15 -9.19
N ARG A 164 1.02 -21.28 -8.55
CA ARG A 164 1.82 -22.51 -8.67
C ARG A 164 1.97 -22.93 -10.12
N LYS A 165 0.86 -22.94 -10.86
CA LYS A 165 0.86 -23.29 -12.29
C LYS A 165 1.80 -22.37 -13.09
N LEU A 166 1.73 -21.05 -12.86
CA LEU A 166 2.59 -20.09 -13.54
C LEU A 166 4.07 -20.37 -13.28
N ILE A 167 4.47 -20.55 -12.02
CA ILE A 167 5.88 -20.81 -11.69
C ILE A 167 6.37 -22.14 -12.26
N ILE A 168 5.54 -23.19 -12.24
CA ILE A 168 5.86 -24.46 -12.92
C ILE A 168 6.11 -24.20 -14.40
N ASP A 169 5.17 -23.53 -15.07
CA ASP A 169 5.27 -23.28 -16.51
C ASP A 169 6.50 -22.40 -16.82
N VAL A 170 6.87 -21.43 -15.98
CA VAL A 170 8.12 -20.67 -16.12
C VAL A 170 9.34 -21.58 -16.13
N HIS A 171 9.41 -22.55 -15.21
CA HIS A 171 10.52 -23.49 -15.12
C HIS A 171 10.55 -24.51 -16.27
N VAL A 172 9.39 -24.86 -16.82
CA VAL A 172 9.27 -25.76 -17.97
C VAL A 172 9.68 -25.05 -19.26
N TRP A 173 9.10 -23.88 -19.53
CA TRP A 173 9.18 -23.21 -20.83
C TRP A 173 10.37 -22.28 -20.98
N LYS A 174 10.85 -21.66 -19.88
CA LYS A 174 12.01 -20.75 -19.91
C LYS A 174 13.22 -21.37 -19.22
N GLY A 175 12.99 -22.06 -18.11
CA GLY A 175 14.05 -22.76 -17.38
C GLY A 175 14.52 -24.06 -18.02
N LEU A 176 13.71 -24.67 -18.91
CA LEU A 176 13.98 -25.98 -19.54
C LEU A 176 14.43 -27.05 -18.53
N GLY A 177 13.89 -27.00 -17.31
CA GLY A 177 14.25 -27.89 -16.20
C GLY A 177 15.66 -27.73 -15.64
N GLN A 178 16.45 -26.75 -16.08
CA GLN A 178 17.78 -26.50 -15.53
C GLN A 178 17.69 -25.77 -14.19
N TRP A 179 16.66 -24.94 -14.00
CA TRP A 179 16.45 -24.14 -12.79
C TRP A 179 15.98 -24.96 -11.57
N ILE A 180 15.69 -26.25 -11.74
CA ILE A 180 15.43 -27.17 -10.62
C ILE A 180 16.67 -27.99 -10.24
N ARG A 181 17.87 -27.57 -10.69
CA ARG A 181 19.14 -28.27 -10.45
C ARG A 181 20.18 -27.31 -9.88
N ALA A 182 21.07 -27.84 -9.03
CA ALA A 182 22.16 -27.06 -8.47
C ALA A 182 23.05 -26.49 -9.60
N PRO A 183 23.54 -25.24 -9.47
CA PRO A 183 23.51 -24.39 -8.28
C PRO A 183 22.33 -23.40 -8.21
N HIS A 184 21.23 -23.62 -8.95
CA HIS A 184 20.10 -22.69 -8.98
C HIS A 184 19.34 -22.63 -7.65
N ASP A 185 18.75 -21.48 -7.31
CA ASP A 185 18.05 -21.26 -6.03
C ASP A 185 16.92 -22.26 -5.78
N ASP A 186 16.15 -22.58 -6.82
CA ASP A 186 15.03 -23.53 -6.73
C ASP A 186 15.46 -25.02 -6.79
N ALA A 187 16.77 -25.32 -6.80
CA ALA A 187 17.26 -26.70 -6.77
C ALA A 187 16.89 -27.44 -5.48
N GLU A 188 16.80 -26.71 -4.37
CA GLU A 188 16.38 -27.22 -3.06
C GLU A 188 14.90 -26.93 -2.77
N GLY A 189 14.12 -26.56 -3.79
CA GLY A 189 12.70 -26.30 -3.66
C GLY A 189 11.89 -27.53 -3.22
N PRO A 190 10.60 -27.34 -2.86
CA PRO A 190 9.76 -28.43 -2.37
C PRO A 190 9.71 -29.62 -3.33
N PHE A 191 9.74 -30.84 -2.80
CA PHE A 191 9.71 -32.05 -3.63
C PHE A 191 8.52 -32.08 -4.59
N GLU A 192 7.35 -31.60 -4.13
CA GLU A 192 6.15 -31.51 -4.96
C GLU A 192 6.37 -30.57 -6.17
N PHE A 193 7.03 -29.43 -5.96
CA PHE A 193 7.36 -28.48 -7.02
C PHE A 193 8.26 -29.11 -8.07
N VAL A 194 9.40 -29.69 -7.65
CA VAL A 194 10.36 -30.35 -8.55
C VAL A 194 9.67 -31.44 -9.38
N ARG A 195 8.85 -32.27 -8.73
CA ARG A 195 8.07 -33.32 -9.42
C ARG A 195 7.11 -32.73 -10.46
N ASN A 196 6.40 -31.65 -10.13
CA ASN A 196 5.45 -31.03 -11.04
C ASN A 196 6.14 -30.38 -12.26
N VAL A 197 7.32 -29.78 -12.07
CA VAL A 197 8.14 -29.28 -13.18
C VAL A 197 8.57 -30.43 -14.09
N LEU A 198 9.08 -31.54 -13.53
CA LEU A 198 9.48 -32.71 -14.32
C LEU A 198 8.30 -33.31 -15.10
N ASN A 199 7.11 -33.37 -14.50
CA ASN A 199 5.91 -33.82 -15.18
C ASN A 199 5.51 -32.86 -16.31
N GLY A 200 5.53 -31.55 -16.06
CA GLY A 200 5.23 -30.54 -17.08
C GLY A 200 6.20 -30.59 -18.27
N MET A 201 7.48 -30.85 -18.02
CA MET A 201 8.46 -31.09 -19.09
C MET A 201 8.14 -32.36 -19.90
N ALA A 202 7.74 -33.43 -19.23
CA ALA A 202 7.36 -34.68 -19.90
C ALA A 202 6.10 -34.51 -20.77
N GLU A 203 5.12 -33.73 -20.28
CA GLU A 203 3.89 -33.41 -20.99
C GLU A 203 4.13 -32.51 -22.20
N ALA A 204 4.96 -31.47 -22.05
CA ALA A 204 5.27 -30.55 -23.15
C ALA A 204 6.24 -31.14 -24.19
N GLY A 205 7.01 -32.17 -23.82
CA GLY A 205 7.79 -32.98 -24.76
C GLY A 205 8.83 -32.18 -25.54
N SER A 206 8.82 -32.31 -26.87
CA SER A 206 9.75 -31.59 -27.74
C SER A 206 9.33 -30.15 -28.06
N GLU A 207 8.10 -29.75 -27.73
CA GLU A 207 7.54 -28.45 -28.11
C GLU A 207 8.25 -27.29 -27.39
N ILE A 208 8.71 -27.51 -26.16
CA ILE A 208 9.44 -26.52 -25.35
C ILE A 208 10.78 -26.08 -25.96
N TYR A 209 11.29 -26.82 -26.95
CA TYR A 209 12.54 -26.49 -27.65
C TYR A 209 12.31 -25.80 -29.00
N ASP A 210 11.06 -25.71 -29.47
CA ASP A 210 10.75 -24.98 -30.69
C ASP A 210 10.65 -23.49 -30.39
N GLU A 211 11.54 -22.69 -31.00
CA GLU A 211 11.56 -21.23 -30.88
C GLU A 211 10.24 -20.56 -31.28
N LYS A 212 9.42 -21.23 -32.11
CA LYS A 212 8.10 -20.73 -32.52
C LYS A 212 7.01 -21.01 -31.51
N CYS A 213 7.24 -21.94 -30.59
CA CYS A 213 6.25 -22.28 -29.57
C CYS A 213 6.21 -21.16 -28.54
N LYS A 214 4.99 -20.69 -28.25
CA LYS A 214 4.77 -19.65 -27.25
C LYS A 214 4.53 -20.28 -25.90
N ALA A 215 5.01 -19.62 -24.86
CA ALA A 215 4.69 -20.06 -23.50
C ALA A 215 3.18 -19.87 -23.24
N PRO A 216 2.56 -20.65 -22.32
CA PRO A 216 1.11 -20.60 -22.17
C PRO A 216 0.57 -19.23 -21.73
N TRP A 217 1.37 -18.43 -21.01
CA TRP A 217 1.02 -17.06 -20.62
C TRP A 217 1.13 -16.05 -21.77
N GLU A 218 1.87 -16.37 -22.83
CA GLU A 218 1.97 -15.55 -24.05
C GLU A 218 0.78 -15.80 -25.01
N GLU A 219 0.12 -16.96 -24.89
CA GLU A 219 -1.05 -17.30 -25.71
C GLU A 219 -2.37 -16.85 -25.07
N ASP A 220 -2.64 -17.26 -23.83
CA ASP A 220 -3.87 -16.92 -23.11
C ASP A 220 -3.62 -16.84 -21.60
N LEU A 221 -3.03 -15.72 -21.17
CA LEU A 221 -2.82 -15.43 -19.75
C LEU A 221 -4.12 -15.54 -18.93
N CYS A 222 -5.21 -14.99 -19.47
CA CYS A 222 -6.49 -14.92 -18.78
C CYS A 222 -7.12 -16.30 -18.58
N GLY A 223 -7.19 -17.12 -19.64
CA GLY A 223 -7.75 -18.47 -19.54
C GLY A 223 -6.86 -19.43 -18.76
N ALA A 224 -5.54 -19.30 -18.89
CA ALA A 224 -4.61 -20.21 -18.21
C ALA A 224 -4.47 -19.90 -16.72
N TYR A 225 -4.32 -18.63 -16.35
CA TYR A 225 -3.85 -18.25 -14.99
C TYR A 225 -4.76 -17.29 -14.21
N HIS A 226 -5.73 -16.61 -14.83
CA HIS A 226 -6.63 -15.75 -14.06
C HIS A 226 -7.77 -16.53 -13.38
N TRP A 227 -8.26 -15.96 -12.30
CA TRP A 227 -9.43 -16.44 -11.56
C TRP A 227 -10.65 -15.59 -11.87
N HIS A 228 -11.75 -16.26 -12.19
CA HIS A 228 -13.01 -15.69 -12.67
C HIS A 228 -14.19 -16.46 -12.07
N GLU A 229 -14.34 -16.40 -10.74
CA GLU A 229 -15.51 -16.97 -10.06
C GLU A 229 -16.74 -16.08 -10.20
N VAL A 230 -16.54 -14.76 -10.14
CA VAL A 230 -17.60 -13.74 -10.21
C VAL A 230 -17.54 -12.95 -11.51
N SER A 231 -16.34 -12.76 -12.08
CA SER A 231 -16.14 -11.95 -13.29
C SER A 231 -16.15 -12.78 -14.57
N GLU A 232 -16.78 -12.30 -15.65
CA GLU A 232 -16.93 -13.04 -16.93
C GLU A 232 -15.67 -13.01 -17.84
N LYS A 233 -14.46 -13.12 -17.27
CA LYS A 233 -13.12 -12.89 -17.89
C LYS A 233 -12.59 -11.46 -17.77
N CYS A 234 -11.27 -11.32 -17.82
CA CYS A 234 -10.62 -10.02 -17.95
C CYS A 234 -11.03 -9.37 -19.27
N LYS A 235 -11.42 -8.10 -19.20
CA LYS A 235 -11.63 -7.30 -20.41
C LYS A 235 -10.26 -7.03 -21.03
N ALA A 236 -10.09 -7.44 -22.29
CA ALA A 236 -8.94 -7.08 -23.11
C ALA A 236 -8.88 -5.57 -23.36
#